data_AF-A0A701W632-F1
#
_entry.id   AF-A0A701W632-F1
#
_cell.length_a   1.000
_cell.length_b   1.000
_cell.length_c   1.000
_cell.angle_alpha   90.00
_cell.angle_beta   90.00
_cell.angle_gamma   90.00
#
_symmetry.space_group_name_H-M   'P 1'
#
loop_
_entity.id
_entity.type
_entity.pdbx_description
1 polymer ?
#
loop_
_entity_poly.entity_id
_entity_poly.type
_entity_poly.pdbx_seq_one_letter_code
_entity_poly.pdbx_strand_id
1 'polypeptide(L)' 'ERNNILFVDTTETNVLYDRDTNRFNPIDISSYNQKHTDSKDRQDSIIASYIDGKNYLINTVLNKIE' A
#
# COMPACT_ATOMS: atom_id res chain seq x y z
N GLU A 1 -3.98 -0.10 -9.97
CA GLU A 1 -3.98 1.10 -9.12
C GLU A 1 -4.66 2.25 -9.82
N ARG A 2 -5.27 3.15 -9.05
CA ARG A 2 -5.78 4.42 -9.57
C ARG A 2 -4.87 5.52 -9.03
N ASN A 3 -4.57 6.53 -9.84
CA ASN A 3 -3.72 7.69 -9.49
C ASN A 3 -2.19 7.47 -9.45
N ASN A 4 -1.67 6.32 -9.89
CA ASN A 4 -0.23 6.01 -9.89
C ASN A 4 0.44 6.19 -8.51
N ILE A 5 -0.28 5.88 -7.43
CA ILE A 5 0.22 5.94 -6.05
C ILE A 5 0.62 4.53 -5.62
N LEU A 6 1.92 4.33 -5.40
CA LEU A 6 2.49 3.14 -4.76
C LEU A 6 2.49 3.37 -3.25
N PHE A 7 1.35 3.10 -2.61
CA PHE A 7 1.11 3.42 -1.20
C PHE A 7 2.17 2.82 -0.28
N VAL A 8 2.87 3.67 0.48
CA VAL A 8 4.05 3.27 1.28
C VAL A 8 3.66 2.72 2.65
N ASP A 9 2.92 3.49 3.43
CA ASP A 9 2.61 3.14 4.82
C ASP A 9 1.32 2.30 4.90
N THR A 10 1.48 1.01 4.65
CA THR A 10 0.42 0.01 4.69
C THR A 10 0.20 -0.58 6.09
N THR A 11 0.53 0.16 7.16
CA THR A 11 0.27 -0.29 8.53
C THR A 11 -1.21 -0.20 8.90
N GLU A 12 -1.65 -1.04 9.84
CA GLU A 12 -3.05 -1.00 10.34
C GLU A 12 -3.43 0.36 10.93
N THR A 13 -2.46 1.03 11.56
CA THR A 13 -2.65 2.34 12.18
C THR A 13 -2.87 3.45 11.17
N ASN A 14 -2.53 3.22 9.89
CA ASN A 14 -2.63 4.20 8.82
C ASN A 14 -3.86 4.01 7.92
N VAL A 15 -4.79 3.12 8.31
CA VAL A 15 -6.01 2.85 7.52
C VAL A 15 -7.23 2.80 8.44
N LEU A 16 -8.25 3.59 8.09
CA LEU A 16 -9.55 3.59 8.74
C LEU A 16 -10.54 2.74 7.96
N TYR A 17 -11.25 1.84 8.65
CA TYR A 17 -12.35 1.08 8.06
C TYR A 17 -13.69 1.76 8.39
N ASP A 18 -14.37 2.25 7.36
CA ASP A 18 -15.75 2.70 7.42
C ASP A 18 -16.67 1.51 7.17
N ARG A 19 -17.35 1.07 8.23
CA ARG A 19 -18.26 -0.08 8.21
C ARG A 19 -19.57 0.21 7.46
N ASP A 20 -20.06 1.45 7.50
CA ASP A 20 -21.35 1.81 6.90
C ASP A 20 -21.25 1.79 5.38
N THR A 21 -20.07 2.15 4.84
CA THR A 21 -19.81 2.14 3.40
C THR A 21 -18.95 0.97 2.91
N ASN A 22 -18.47 0.12 3.83
CA ASN A 22 -17.52 -0.96 3.57
C ASN A 22 -16.28 -0.47 2.80
N ARG A 23 -15.64 0.59 3.31
CA ARG A 23 -14.48 1.24 2.68
C ARG A 23 -13.30 1.32 3.62
N PHE A 24 -12.12 0.99 3.11
CA PHE A 24 -10.84 1.28 3.75
C PHE A 24 -10.30 2.59 3.20
N ASN A 25 -10.01 3.55 4.09
CA ASN A 25 -9.53 4.88 3.75
C ASN A 25 -8.15 5.09 4.40
N PRO A 26 -7.08 5.33 3.61
CA PRO A 26 -5.76 5.64 4.16
C PRO A 26 -5.76 7.01 4.85
N ILE A 27 -4.97 7.16 5.92
CA ILE A 27 -4.85 8.40 6.69
C ILE A 27 -3.72 9.27 6.11
N ASP A 28 -2.48 8.80 6.19
CA ASP A 28 -1.30 9.47 5.62
C ASP A 28 -0.92 8.83 4.28
N ILE A 29 -1.11 9.56 3.19
CA ILE A 29 -0.91 9.06 1.84
C ILE A 29 0.42 9.57 1.29
N SER A 30 1.37 8.66 1.16
CA SER A 30 2.62 8.87 0.45
C SER A 30 2.85 7.75 -0.59
N SER A 31 3.65 8.04 -1.61
CA SER A 31 3.98 7.11 -2.69
C SER A 31 5.47 6.83 -2.74
N TYR A 32 5.85 5.60 -3.05
CA TYR A 32 7.21 5.34 -3.53
C TYR A 32 7.50 6.23 -4.73
N ASN A 33 8.70 6.81 -4.77
CA ASN A 33 9.13 7.68 -5.85
C ASN A 33 9.99 6.90 -6.83
N GLN A 34 9.37 6.47 -7.93
CA GLN A 34 10.03 5.80 -9.03
C GLN A 34 10.34 6.82 -10.13
N LYS A 35 11.63 7.09 -10.36
CA LYS A 35 12.08 7.98 -11.43
C LYS A 35 12.46 7.17 -12.66
N HIS A 36 12.22 7.72 -13.84
CA HIS A 36 12.68 7.11 -15.10
C HIS A 36 14.21 6.98 -15.20
N THR A 37 14.94 7.76 -14.40
CA THR A 37 16.40 7.71 -14.27
C THR A 37 16.89 6.68 -13.24
N ASP A 38 15.99 6.03 -12.50
CA ASP A 38 16.38 5.03 -11.51
C ASP A 38 16.92 3.78 -12.22
N SER A 39 17.95 3.17 -11.63
CA SER A 39 18.46 1.88 -12.10
C SER A 39 17.39 0.80 -12.05
N LYS A 40 17.51 -0.22 -12.91
CA LYS A 40 16.58 -1.36 -12.91
C LYS A 40 16.46 -2.00 -11.52
N ASP A 41 17.58 -2.25 -10.86
CA ASP A 41 17.59 -2.84 -9.51
C ASP A 41 16.82 -2.00 -8.49
N ARG A 42 16.90 -0.67 -8.58
CA ARG A 42 16.14 0.24 -7.72
C ARG A 42 14.65 0.18 -8.04
N GLN A 43 14.28 0.17 -9.33
CA GLN A 43 12.88 0.04 -9.74
C GLN A 43 12.29 -1.29 -9.26
N ASP A 44 13.01 -2.39 -9.46
CA ASP A 44 12.60 -3.73 -9.04
C ASP A 44 12.45 -3.79 -7.50
N SER A 45 13.37 -3.18 -6.75
CA SER A 45 13.29 -3.07 -5.29
C SER A 45 12.07 -2.27 -4.82
N ILE A 46 11.75 -1.14 -5.47
CA ILE A 46 10.57 -0.34 -5.13
C ILE A 46 9.30 -1.16 -5.35
N ILE A 47 9.20 -1.84 -6.48
CA ILE A 47 8.04 -2.66 -6.81
C ILE A 47 7.89 -3.83 -5.83
N ALA A 48 8.99 -4.50 -5.49
CA ALA A 48 8.98 -5.58 -4.50
C ALA A 48 8.47 -5.09 -3.12
N SER A 49 9.04 -3.99 -2.60
CA SER A 49 8.62 -3.43 -1.31
C SER A 49 7.16 -2.98 -1.30
N TYR A 50 6.69 -2.39 -2.40
CA TYR A 50 5.28 -2.04 -2.55
C TYR A 50 4.36 -3.27 -2.54
N ILE A 51 4.73 -4.34 -3.27
CA ILE A 51 3.95 -5.59 -3.31
C ILE A 51 3.88 -6.23 -1.93
N ASP A 52 5.00 -6.28 -1.20
CA ASP A 52 5.07 -6.86 0.13
C ASP A 52 4.20 -6.11 1.14
N GLY A 53 4.28 -4.77 1.17
CA GLY A 53 3.43 -3.94 2.04
C GLY A 53 1.94 -4.09 1.73
N LYS A 54 1.59 -4.10 0.44
CA LYS A 54 0.21 -4.35 0.00
C LYS A 54 -0.31 -5.71 0.48
N ASN A 55 0.48 -6.77 0.28
CA ASN A 55 0.10 -8.12 0.67
C ASN A 55 -0.01 -8.26 2.20
N TYR A 56 0.88 -7.60 2.95
CA TYR A 56 0.80 -7.52 4.40
C TYR A 56 -0.56 -6.96 4.85
N LEU A 57 -0.97 -5.79 4.35
CA LEU A 57 -2.24 -5.17 4.75
C LEU A 57 -3.47 -6.01 4.34
N ILE A 58 -3.45 -6.60 3.14
CA ILE A 58 -4.51 -7.52 2.69
C ILE A 58 -4.65 -8.69 3.66
N ASN A 59 -3.55 -9.36 3.99
CA ASN A 59 -3.56 -10.51 4.89
C ASN A 59 -4.04 -10.11 6.29
N THR A 60 -3.63 -8.96 6.76
CA THR A 60 -4.09 -8.40 8.04
C THR A 60 -5.60 -8.16 8.07
N VAL A 61 -6.18 -7.67 6.97
CA VAL A 61 -7.65 -7.54 6.86
C VAL A 61 -8.33 -8.91 6.81
N LEU A 62 -7.82 -9.83 5.98
CA LEU A 62 -8.38 -11.19 5.85
C LEU A 62 -8.39 -11.95 7.18
N ASN A 63 -7.34 -11.79 7.99
CA ASN A 63 -7.25 -12.42 9.32
C ASN A 63 -8.29 -11.91 10.32
N LYS A 64 -8.97 -10.78 10.04
CA LYS A 64 -10.03 -10.22 10.89
C LYS A 64 -11.44 -10.65 10.47
N ILE A 65 -11.57 -11.42 9.39
CA ILE A 65 -12.88 -11.73 8.78
C ILE A 65 -13.56 -12.97 9.36
N GLU A 66 -12.85 -13.87 10.07
CA GLU A 66 -13.36 -15.13 10.66
C GLU A 66 -14.64 -15.74 10.03
#